data_AF-A0A4Y9JPD3-F1
#
_entry.id   AF-A0A4Y9JPD3-F1
#
_cell.length_a   1.000
_cell.length_b   1.000
_cell.length_c   1.000
_cell.angle_alpha   90.00
_cell.angle_beta   90.00
_cell.angle_gamma   90.00
#
_symmetry.space_group_name_H-M   'P 1'
#
loop_
_entity.id
_entity.type
_entity.pdbx_description
1 polymer ?
#
loop_
_entity_poly.entity_id
_entity_poly.type
_entity_poly.pdbx_seq_one_letter_code
_entity_poly.pdbx_strand_id
1 'polypeptide(L)'
;MADVAAWTSKMLNQMTANYQAKYVPDSRQAWLFLRERWNRYTPEHRRFVLKVAQISEELPLESYSVLQKRAIAQAIADIHAYSEMDKGLMYRLRRLWRNLIKEQQ
;
A
#
# COMPACT_ATOMS: atom_id res chain seq x y z
N MET A 1 8.69 28.32 -4.76
CA MET A 1 8.41 26.95 -5.28
C MET A 1 8.90 25.83 -4.35
N ALA A 2 9.94 26.02 -3.53
CA ALA A 2 10.41 25.00 -2.58
C ALA A 2 9.36 24.60 -1.51
N ASP A 3 8.52 25.55 -1.07
CA ASP A 3 7.49 25.31 -0.05
C ASP A 3 6.37 24.37 -0.51
N VAL A 4 5.94 24.49 -1.78
CA VAL A 4 4.85 23.66 -2.30
C VAL A 4 5.31 22.22 -2.44
N ALA A 5 6.53 21.99 -2.95
CA ALA A 5 7.11 20.65 -3.08
C ALA A 5 7.31 19.97 -1.70
N ALA A 6 7.84 20.71 -0.72
CA ALA A 6 8.03 20.20 0.64
C ALA A 6 6.70 19.88 1.33
N TRP A 7 5.70 20.77 1.19
CA TRP A 7 4.35 20.54 1.71
C TRP A 7 3.68 19.33 1.06
N THR A 8 3.77 19.17 -0.26
CA THR A 8 3.22 18.00 -0.96
C THR A 8 3.88 16.71 -0.51
N SER A 9 5.20 16.67 -0.35
CA SER A 9 5.92 15.49 0.14
C SER A 9 5.52 15.13 1.57
N LYS A 10 5.34 16.14 2.44
CA LYS A 10 4.86 15.92 3.81
C LYS A 10 3.44 15.36 3.83
N MET A 11 2.53 15.91 3.02
CA MET A 11 1.16 15.42 2.90
C MET A 11 1.13 13.97 2.38
N LEU A 12 1.93 13.67 1.35
CA LEU A 12 2.06 12.31 0.79
C LEU A 12 2.55 11.33 1.84
N ASN A 13 3.63 11.65 2.55
CA ASN A 13 4.17 10.79 3.62
C ASN A 13 3.13 10.54 4.73
N GLN A 14 2.35 11.56 5.09
CA GLN A 14 1.33 11.43 6.12
C GLN A 14 0.13 10.59 5.65
N MET A 15 -0.28 10.71 4.40
CA MET A 15 -1.30 9.85 3.81
C MET A 15 -0.81 8.40 3.78
N THR A 16 0.39 8.15 3.28
CA THR A 16 1.00 6.81 3.23
C THR A 16 1.07 6.19 4.61
N ALA A 17 1.56 6.92 5.62
CA ALA A 17 1.63 6.45 7.01
C ALA A 17 0.25 6.07 7.58
N ASN A 18 -0.78 6.89 7.33
CA ASN A 18 -2.14 6.64 7.79
C ASN A 18 -2.76 5.39 7.15
N TYR A 19 -2.45 5.12 5.88
CA TYR A 19 -2.92 3.90 5.21
C TYR A 19 -2.11 2.68 5.64
N GLN A 20 -0.78 2.80 5.75
CA GLN A 20 0.10 1.73 6.24
C GLN A 20 -0.37 1.21 7.60
N ALA A 21 -0.64 2.11 8.55
CA ALA A 21 -1.10 1.74 9.90
C ALA A 21 -2.39 0.91 9.92
N LYS A 22 -3.24 1.00 8.88
CA LYS A 22 -4.47 0.19 8.75
C LYS A 22 -4.23 -1.23 8.25
N TYR A 23 -3.08 -1.48 7.61
CA TYR A 23 -2.78 -2.74 6.96
C TYR A 23 -1.68 -3.55 7.67
N VAL A 24 -0.88 -2.91 8.52
CA VAL A 24 0.10 -3.60 9.37
C VAL A 24 -0.62 -4.31 10.52
N PRO A 25 -0.42 -5.63 10.71
CA PRO A 25 -1.09 -6.38 11.77
C PRO A 25 -0.56 -6.02 13.16
N ASP A 26 -1.45 -5.57 14.04
CA ASP A 26 -1.19 -5.21 15.44
C ASP A 26 -1.69 -6.27 16.44
N SER A 27 -2.51 -7.22 15.97
CA SER A 27 -3.19 -8.22 16.78
C SER A 27 -3.05 -9.63 16.20
N ARG A 28 -3.20 -10.65 17.05
CA ARG A 28 -3.17 -12.06 16.62
C ARG A 28 -4.18 -12.35 15.51
N GLN A 29 -5.36 -11.73 15.57
CA GLN A 29 -6.39 -11.88 14.55
C GLN A 29 -5.98 -11.25 13.22
N ALA A 30 -5.37 -10.06 13.25
CA ALA A 30 -4.84 -9.43 12.03
C ALA A 30 -3.75 -10.28 11.35
N TRP A 31 -2.91 -10.96 12.14
CA TRP A 31 -1.92 -11.91 11.62
C TRP A 31 -2.56 -13.13 10.94
N LEU A 32 -3.69 -13.63 11.45
CA LEU A 32 -4.45 -14.70 10.79
C LEU A 32 -5.02 -14.25 9.45
N PHE A 33 -5.60 -13.05 9.40
CA PHE A 33 -6.10 -12.48 8.14
C PHE A 33 -5.00 -12.25 7.10
N LEU A 34 -3.79 -11.89 7.54
CA LEU A 34 -2.64 -11.77 6.65
C LEU A 34 -2.26 -13.12 6.05
N ARG A 35 -2.25 -14.18 6.86
CA ARG A 35 -2.02 -15.55 6.38
C ARG A 35 -3.07 -15.99 5.35
N GLU A 36 -4.34 -15.72 5.61
CA GLU A 36 -5.42 -16.02 4.67
C GLU A 36 -5.27 -15.26 3.35
N ARG A 37 -4.93 -13.96 3.40
CA ARG A 37 -4.65 -13.16 2.20
C ARG A 37 -3.47 -13.71 1.40
N TRP A 38 -2.37 -14.02 2.08
CA TRP A 38 -1.18 -14.61 1.45
C TRP A 38 -1.52 -15.90 0.69
N ASN A 39 -2.35 -16.76 1.29
CA ASN A 39 -2.79 -18.00 0.67
C ASN A 39 -3.66 -17.78 -0.57
N ARG A 40 -4.42 -16.68 -0.64
CA ARG A 40 -5.24 -16.30 -1.81
C ARG A 40 -4.44 -15.62 -2.91
N TYR A 41 -3.25 -15.09 -2.63
CA TYR A 41 -2.42 -14.43 -3.63
C TYR A 41 -1.94 -15.42 -4.69
N THR A 42 -1.99 -15.00 -5.96
CA THR A 42 -1.34 -15.73 -7.05
C THR A 42 0.17 -15.71 -6.86
N PRO A 43 0.92 -16.63 -7.50
CA PRO A 43 2.39 -16.62 -7.42
C PRO A 43 3.01 -15.28 -7.81
N GLU A 44 2.46 -14.61 -8.82
CA GLU A 44 2.92 -13.28 -9.26
C GLU A 44 2.74 -12.22 -8.18
N HIS A 45 1.60 -12.20 -7.49
CA HIS A 45 1.35 -11.28 -6.38
C HIS A 45 2.34 -11.54 -5.24
N ARG A 46 2.59 -12.82 -4.89
CA ARG A 46 3.56 -13.17 -3.84
C ARG A 46 4.97 -12.70 -4.20
N ARG A 47 5.41 -12.95 -5.44
CA ARG A 47 6.73 -12.49 -5.93
C ARG A 47 6.85 -10.97 -5.89
N PHE A 48 5.81 -10.25 -6.28
CA PHE A 48 5.81 -8.79 -6.20
C PHE A 48 5.93 -8.29 -4.76
N VAL A 49 5.16 -8.87 -3.83
CA VAL A 49 5.24 -8.55 -2.39
C VAL A 49 6.63 -8.87 -1.84
N LEU A 50 7.21 -10.03 -2.17
CA LEU A 50 8.56 -10.41 -1.70
C LEU A 50 9.63 -9.47 -2.24
N LYS A 51 9.51 -9.03 -3.50
CA LYS A 51 10.41 -8.03 -4.09
C LYS A 51 10.35 -6.71 -3.33
N VAL A 52 9.15 -6.24 -2.98
CA VAL A 52 8.96 -5.02 -2.16
C VAL A 52 9.51 -5.22 -0.74
N ALA A 53 9.32 -6.40 -0.16
CA ALA A 53 9.86 -6.78 1.16
C ALA A 53 11.37 -7.06 1.16
N GLN A 54 12.04 -7.01 0.01
CA GLN A 54 13.47 -7.35 -0.18
C GLN A 54 13.82 -8.78 0.27
N ILE A 55 12.93 -9.74 -0.03
CA ILE A 55 13.11 -11.16 0.26
C ILE A 55 13.29 -11.92 -1.06
N SER A 56 14.37 -12.69 -1.18
CA SER A 56 14.74 -13.38 -2.41
C SER A 56 14.05 -14.74 -2.58
N GLU A 57 13.81 -15.43 -1.47
CA GLU A 57 13.27 -16.80 -1.47
C GLU A 57 11.74 -16.79 -1.39
N GLU A 58 11.10 -17.59 -2.23
CA GLU A 58 9.65 -17.82 -2.19
C GLU A 58 9.37 -19.10 -1.38
N LEU A 59 9.01 -18.90 -0.12
CA LEU A 59 8.66 -19.96 0.84
C LEU A 59 7.18 -19.86 1.28
N PRO A 60 6.61 -20.94 1.84
CA PRO A 60 5.37 -20.86 2.61
C PRO A 60 5.47 -19.81 3.71
N LEU A 61 4.36 -19.12 4.01
CA LEU A 61 4.39 -17.99 4.94
C LEU A 61 4.95 -18.38 6.31
N GLU A 62 4.67 -19.60 6.76
CA GLU A 62 5.06 -20.16 8.06
C GLU A 62 6.58 -20.31 8.20
N SER A 63 7.27 -20.59 7.09
CA SER A 63 8.71 -20.83 7.03
C SER A 63 9.54 -19.56 7.20
N TYR A 64 8.96 -18.38 6.99
CA TYR A 64 9.66 -17.12 7.23
C TYR A 64 9.84 -16.83 8.71
N SER A 65 10.97 -16.19 9.02
CA SER A 65 11.22 -15.64 10.36
C SER A 65 10.18 -14.57 10.73
N VAL A 66 10.08 -14.25 12.02
CA VAL A 66 9.18 -13.19 12.51
C VAL A 66 9.49 -11.85 11.85
N LEU A 67 10.78 -11.54 11.63
CA LEU A 67 11.20 -10.31 10.96
C LEU A 67 10.75 -10.28 9.50
N GLN A 68 10.94 -11.37 8.76
CA GLN A 68 10.48 -11.48 7.38
C GLN A 68 8.95 -11.41 7.26
N LYS A 69 8.21 -12.03 8.19
CA LYS A 69 6.74 -11.92 8.26
C LYS A 69 6.29 -10.47 8.45
N ARG A 70 6.99 -9.70 9.28
CA ARG A 70 6.75 -8.25 9.44
C ARG A 70 7.09 -7.47 8.19
N ALA A 71 8.20 -7.77 7.52
CA ALA A 71 8.57 -7.13 6.25
C ALA A 71 7.53 -7.40 5.15
N ILE A 72 7.03 -8.64 5.04
CA ILE A 72 5.94 -9.01 4.13
C ILE A 72 4.67 -8.22 4.46
N ALA A 73 4.32 -8.13 5.74
CA ALA A 73 3.16 -7.38 6.18
C ALA A 73 3.27 -5.89 5.85
N GLN A 74 4.45 -5.31 6.06
CA GLN A 74 4.73 -3.92 5.69
C GLN A 74 4.66 -3.73 4.18
N ALA A 75 5.25 -4.62 3.39
CA ALA A 75 5.18 -4.55 1.93
C ALA A 75 3.74 -4.60 1.40
N ILE A 76 2.90 -5.48 1.96
CA ILE A 76 1.48 -5.53 1.64
C ILE A 76 0.80 -4.20 2.00
N ALA A 77 1.09 -3.65 3.19
CA ALA A 77 0.56 -2.38 3.64
C ALA A 77 0.96 -1.22 2.71
N ASP A 78 2.22 -1.19 2.29
CA ASP A 78 2.77 -0.19 1.38
C ASP A 78 2.08 -0.26 0.01
N ILE A 79 1.98 -1.46 -0.57
CA ILE A 79 1.31 -1.68 -1.86
C ILE A 79 -0.14 -1.17 -1.82
N HIS A 80 -0.87 -1.48 -0.74
CA HIS A 80 -2.24 -1.00 -0.58
C HIS A 80 -2.31 0.51 -0.36
N ALA A 81 -1.41 1.09 0.43
CA ALA A 81 -1.35 2.52 0.67
C ALA A 81 -1.12 3.31 -0.63
N TYR A 82 -0.19 2.86 -1.47
CA TYR A 82 0.05 3.47 -2.79
C TYR A 82 -1.17 3.32 -3.71
N SER A 83 -1.77 2.14 -3.78
CA SER A 83 -2.98 1.92 -4.59
C SER A 83 -4.15 2.84 -4.18
N GLU A 84 -4.41 2.99 -2.88
CA GLU A 84 -5.49 3.86 -2.40
C GLU A 84 -5.19 5.35 -2.63
N MET A 85 -3.93 5.73 -2.51
CA MET A 85 -3.47 7.08 -2.87
C MET A 85 -3.71 7.38 -4.36
N ASP A 86 -3.34 6.46 -5.25
CA ASP A 86 -3.51 6.62 -6.70
C ASP A 86 -5.00 6.72 -7.07
N LYS A 87 -5.87 5.90 -6.46
CA LYS A 87 -7.32 6.01 -6.62
C LYS A 87 -7.84 7.37 -6.18
N GLY A 88 -7.37 7.87 -5.04
CA GLY A 88 -7.74 9.19 -4.52
C GLY A 88 -7.34 10.32 -5.45
N LEU A 89 -6.12 10.25 -6.01
CA LEU A 89 -5.63 11.19 -7.02
C LEU A 89 -6.48 11.15 -8.29
N MET A 90 -6.73 9.96 -8.83
CA MET A 90 -7.56 9.77 -10.03
C MET A 90 -8.98 10.29 -9.83
N TYR A 91 -9.57 10.10 -8.65
CA TYR A 91 -10.88 10.64 -8.32
C TYR A 91 -10.89 12.18 -8.34
N ARG A 92 -9.88 12.82 -7.75
CA ARG A 92 -9.74 14.28 -7.75
C ARG A 92 -9.54 14.82 -9.16
N LEU A 93 -8.70 14.18 -9.97
CA LEU A 93 -8.50 14.54 -11.38
C LEU A 93 -9.79 14.45 -12.19
N ARG A 94 -10.55 13.34 -12.06
CA ARG A 94 -11.86 13.20 -12.71
C ARG A 94 -12.85 14.28 -12.28
N ARG A 95 -12.81 14.68 -11.00
CA ARG A 95 -13.67 15.77 -10.50
C ARG A 95 -13.30 17.11 -11.11
N LEU A 96 -12.02 17.45 -11.19
CA LEU A 96 -11.54 18.68 -11.83
C LEU A 96 -11.93 18.73 -13.31
N TRP A 97 -11.69 17.63 -14.05
CA TRP A 97 -12.08 17.52 -15.46
C TRP A 97 -13.59 17.74 -15.68
N ARG A 98 -14.45 17.15 -14.84
CA ARG A 98 -15.90 17.36 -14.94
C ARG A 98 -16.31 18.81 -14.66
N ASN A 99 -15.62 19.49 -13.75
CA ASN A 99 -15.92 20.89 -13.44
C ASN A 99 -15.50 21.80 -14.60
N LEU A 100 -14.32 21.58 -15.19
CA LEU A 100 -13.86 22.35 -16.36
C LEU A 100 -14.78 22.18 -17.57
N ILE A 101 -15.29 20.97 -17.82
CA ILE A 101 -16.25 20.72 -18.90
C ILE A 101 -17.57 21.47 -18.66
N LYS A 102 -18.01 21.60 -17.40
CA LYS A 102 -19.23 22.35 -17.05
C LYS A 102 -19.07 23.85 -17.14
N GLU A 103 -17.87 24.40 -16.91
CA GLU A 103 -17.60 25.84 -17.02
C GLU A 103 -17.48 26.33 -18.47
N GLN A 104 -17.32 25.42 -19.44
CA GLN A 104 -17.26 25.73 -20.87
C GLN A 104 -18.60 25.58 -21.60
N GLN A 105 -19.69 25.26 -20.90
CA GLN A 105 -21.06 25.18 -21.41
C GLN A 105 -21.91 26.31 -20.82
#